data_AF-A0A9R0TGD4-F1
#
_entry.id   AF-A0A9R0TGD4-F1
#
_cell.length_a   1.000
_cell.length_b   1.000
_cell.length_c   1.000
_cell.angle_alpha   90.00
_cell.angle_beta   90.00
_cell.angle_gamma   90.00
#
_symmetry.space_group_name_H-M   'P 1'
#
loop_
_entity.id
_entity.type
_entity.pdbx_description
1 polymer ?
#
loop_
_entity_poly.entity_id
_entity_poly.type
_entity_poly.pdbx_seq_one_letter_code
_entity_poly.pdbx_strand_id
1 'polypeptide(L)'
;MVSWSDETSEDSVLNISSSYNGIIKLPATMHDPNFNGTDADVNVLCEHGEPAERFVAFEGMHTGRRFPGCAKKEGLNCGVVQWIDFEWPDSMEKALAKLWDMYEEIKSARTNDNLESSFAIHNLTEEKKKLQENYDSLYADVNALLDAQQQRGVELANQKEQKQYLEVKIAELETVVGNLKAELSKKEEEEKKLQVNYDSLYADVNSLLDAQQQRGVELKNQKEQKEYVDVKIVELETVVGNLKAQLSKTEEEKKKMLQNYETLKNLAGAQANVIRNLKFNHLKEKERLTEERLKLQHHISELQKSEEKIKLKLQGVKAILDE
;
A
#
# COMPACT_ATOMS: atom_id res chain seq x y z
N MET A 1 13.23 67.94 20.78
CA MET A 1 14.03 68.49 21.89
C MET A 1 15.47 68.16 21.59
N VAL A 2 16.27 69.12 21.14
CA VAL A 2 17.71 68.92 20.92
C VAL A 2 18.42 69.78 21.96
N SER A 3 19.14 69.09 22.84
CA SER A 3 19.89 69.66 23.96
C SER A 3 21.19 70.25 23.41
N TRP A 4 21.41 71.54 23.67
CA TRP A 4 22.68 72.19 23.40
C TRP A 4 23.52 72.09 24.66
N SER A 5 24.73 71.54 24.54
CA SER A 5 25.73 71.65 25.60
C SER A 5 26.54 72.92 25.38
N ASP A 6 26.46 73.80 26.37
CA ASP A 6 27.42 74.85 26.67
C ASP A 6 28.80 74.23 26.94
N GLU A 7 29.82 74.69 26.23
CA GLU A 7 31.20 74.63 26.69
C GLU A 7 31.79 76.03 26.51
N THR A 8 31.85 76.73 27.64
CA THR A 8 32.64 77.94 27.90
C THR A 8 34.15 77.68 27.82
N SER A 9 34.92 78.78 27.77
CA SER A 9 36.39 78.90 27.83
C SER A 9 37.05 78.84 26.44
N GLU A 10 37.82 79.81 25.96
CA GLU A 10 38.61 80.83 26.64
C GLU A 10 38.80 82.04 25.72
N ASP A 11 38.98 83.16 26.40
CA ASP A 11 39.48 84.48 26.01
C ASP A 11 40.56 84.53 24.89
N SER A 12 40.75 85.74 24.34
CA SER A 12 41.82 86.18 23.42
C SER A 12 41.69 85.72 21.95
N VAL A 13 41.67 86.58 20.93
CA VAL A 13 42.51 87.75 20.71
C VAL A 13 41.69 88.81 19.96
N LEU A 14 41.47 89.94 20.63
CA LEU A 14 41.17 91.19 19.95
C LEU A 14 42.24 91.41 18.89
N ASN A 15 41.83 91.56 17.63
CA ASN A 15 42.67 91.99 16.51
C ASN A 15 43.11 93.44 16.78
N ILE A 16 44.01 93.61 17.73
CA ILE A 16 44.83 94.78 17.91
C ILE A 16 45.95 94.57 16.90
N SER A 17 46.00 95.46 15.91
CA SER A 17 47.21 95.78 15.17
C SER A 17 48.33 96.13 16.16
N SER A 18 48.94 95.10 16.74
CA SER A 18 49.93 95.19 17.79
C SER A 18 51.30 95.00 17.13
N SER A 19 51.83 96.11 16.64
CA SER A 19 53.26 96.31 16.42
C SER A 19 54.01 96.27 17.76
N TYR A 20 54.00 95.12 18.43
CA TYR A 20 54.75 94.86 19.67
C TYR A 20 55.24 93.42 19.73
N ASN A 21 55.86 92.92 18.66
CA ASN A 21 57.03 92.07 18.87
C ASN A 21 58.18 93.06 19.04
N GLY A 22 58.78 93.16 20.23
CA GLY A 22 59.96 94.00 20.51
C GLY A 22 61.24 93.61 19.73
N ILE A 23 61.06 92.99 18.57
CA ILE A 23 62.04 92.77 17.53
C ILE A 23 62.19 94.10 16.81
N ILE A 24 63.32 94.75 17.04
CA ILE A 24 63.71 95.91 16.28
C ILE A 24 63.88 95.46 14.82
N LYS A 25 63.11 96.05 13.88
CA LYS A 25 63.14 95.71 12.45
C LYS A 25 63.47 96.96 11.63
N LEU A 26 64.47 96.84 10.76
CA LEU A 26 64.65 97.77 9.65
C LEU A 26 63.43 97.73 8.73
N PRO A 27 63.08 98.85 8.07
CA PRO A 27 62.05 98.85 7.05
C PRO A 27 62.34 97.82 5.96
N ALA A 28 61.30 97.28 5.32
CA ALA A 28 61.47 96.47 4.12
C ALA A 28 62.26 97.28 3.07
N THR A 29 63.19 96.62 2.37
CA THR A 29 64.12 97.29 1.47
C THR A 29 63.94 96.85 0.02
N MET A 30 64.29 97.73 -0.91
CA MET A 30 64.42 97.42 -2.33
C MET A 30 65.85 97.63 -2.80
N HIS A 31 66.24 96.90 -3.84
CA HIS A 31 67.57 97.02 -4.43
C HIS A 31 67.65 98.24 -5.36
N ASP A 32 68.59 99.14 -5.08
CA ASP A 32 69.00 100.21 -5.99
C ASP A 32 70.47 100.01 -6.41
N PRO A 33 70.75 99.71 -7.70
CA PRO A 33 72.12 99.56 -8.19
C PRO A 33 73.00 100.79 -7.97
N ASN A 34 72.41 101.99 -7.90
CA ASN A 34 73.13 103.25 -7.74
C ASN A 34 73.33 103.62 -6.26
N PHE A 35 72.71 102.88 -5.35
CA PHE A 35 72.76 103.14 -3.92
C PHE A 35 72.76 101.82 -3.13
N ASN A 36 73.88 101.11 -3.19
CA ASN A 36 74.10 99.84 -2.49
C ASN A 36 75.53 99.76 -1.91
N GLY A 37 75.78 98.71 -1.12
CA GLY A 37 77.09 98.44 -0.51
C GLY A 37 77.31 99.12 0.85
N THR A 38 78.48 98.87 1.44
CA THR A 38 78.89 99.46 2.72
C THR A 38 79.19 100.94 2.56
N ASP A 39 78.76 101.78 3.51
CA ASP A 39 79.06 103.21 3.49
C ASP A 39 80.52 103.46 3.91
N ALA A 40 81.44 103.33 2.96
CA ALA A 40 82.87 103.54 3.20
C ALA A 40 83.27 105.03 3.20
N ASP A 41 82.44 105.90 2.60
CA ASP A 41 82.71 107.33 2.44
C ASP A 41 82.24 108.16 3.65
N VAL A 42 81.20 107.68 4.34
CA VAL A 42 80.63 108.29 5.55
C VAL A 42 80.70 107.22 6.63
N ASN A 43 81.60 107.35 7.59
CA ASN A 43 81.97 106.32 8.58
C ASN A 43 80.81 106.05 9.61
N VAL A 44 79.62 105.68 9.12
CA VAL A 44 78.41 105.41 9.89
C VAL A 44 78.51 103.98 10.42
N LEU A 45 78.63 103.85 11.73
CA LEU A 45 78.60 102.56 12.40
C LEU A 45 77.19 102.31 12.93
N CYS A 46 76.71 101.07 12.77
CA CYS A 46 75.51 100.65 13.49
C CYS A 46 75.81 100.49 14.99
N GLU A 47 74.80 100.29 15.82
CA GLU A 47 74.98 100.16 17.29
C GLU A 47 75.84 98.95 17.70
N HIS A 48 76.08 98.03 16.78
CA HIS A 48 77.00 96.91 16.98
C HIS A 48 78.47 97.25 16.70
N GLY A 49 78.77 98.49 16.29
CA GLY A 49 80.13 98.92 15.93
C GLY A 49 80.59 98.51 14.53
N GLU A 50 79.70 97.91 13.72
CA GLU A 50 79.98 97.49 12.35
C GLU A 50 79.57 98.57 11.32
N PRO A 51 80.26 98.70 10.17
CA PRO A 51 79.87 99.64 9.12
C PRO A 51 78.42 99.43 8.65
N ALA A 52 77.70 100.53 8.47
CA ALA A 52 76.35 100.49 7.95
C ALA A 52 76.34 100.20 6.44
N GLU A 53 75.30 99.51 5.99
CA GLU A 53 75.02 99.25 4.58
C GLU A 53 73.95 100.21 4.05
N ARG A 54 74.07 100.58 2.78
CA ARG A 54 73.15 101.47 2.09
C ARG A 54 71.90 100.71 1.66
N PHE A 55 70.75 101.16 2.13
CA PHE A 55 69.43 100.60 1.82
C PHE A 55 68.49 101.66 1.24
N VAL A 56 67.54 101.20 0.45
CA VAL A 56 66.40 102.00 -0.01
C VAL A 56 65.14 101.38 0.58
N ALA A 57 64.33 102.17 1.26
CA ALA A 57 63.10 101.70 1.87
C ALA A 57 62.05 101.39 0.82
N PHE A 58 61.29 100.33 1.06
CA PHE A 58 60.13 99.91 0.29
C PHE A 58 59.01 99.53 1.25
N GLU A 59 58.61 100.52 2.06
CA GLU A 59 57.61 100.35 3.09
C GLU A 59 56.92 101.68 3.41
N GLY A 60 55.59 101.67 3.44
CA GLY A 60 54.75 102.79 3.85
C GLY A 60 55.12 104.12 3.20
N MET A 61 55.03 105.19 3.99
CA MET A 61 55.33 106.56 3.55
C MET A 61 56.81 106.82 3.25
N HIS A 62 57.73 105.94 3.67
CA HIS A 62 59.16 106.12 3.45
C HIS A 62 59.68 105.45 2.17
N THR A 63 58.79 104.83 1.40
CA THR A 63 59.13 104.18 0.13
C THR A 63 59.97 105.08 -0.76
N GLY A 64 61.08 104.54 -1.26
CA GLY A 64 62.06 105.22 -2.12
C GLY A 64 63.11 106.04 -1.38
N ARG A 65 63.01 106.24 -0.05
CA ARG A 65 64.02 106.98 0.72
C ARG A 65 65.23 106.11 1.03
N ARG A 66 66.41 106.73 1.01
CA ARG A 66 67.71 106.12 1.24
C ARG A 66 68.15 106.27 2.68
N PHE A 67 68.73 105.20 3.23
CA PHE A 67 69.29 105.19 4.58
C PHE A 67 70.46 104.22 4.72
N PRO A 68 71.52 104.54 5.49
CA PRO A 68 72.41 103.56 6.09
C PRO A 68 71.68 102.79 7.19
N GLY A 69 71.82 101.47 7.18
CA GLY A 69 71.24 100.57 8.17
C GLY A 69 72.19 99.43 8.55
N CYS A 70 71.83 98.68 9.58
CA CYS A 70 72.64 97.54 10.03
C CYS A 70 72.54 96.36 9.03
N ALA A 71 73.69 95.86 8.56
CA ALA A 71 73.80 94.73 7.64
C ALA A 71 73.38 93.36 8.23
N LYS A 72 73.11 93.29 9.54
CA LYS A 72 72.71 92.03 10.18
C LYS A 72 71.33 91.59 9.69
N LYS A 73 71.11 90.27 9.67
CA LYS A 73 69.84 89.66 9.27
C LYS A 73 68.66 90.15 10.12
N GLU A 74 67.46 90.10 9.55
CA GLU A 74 66.20 90.42 10.23
C GLU A 74 66.11 89.70 11.59
N GLY A 75 65.77 90.45 12.64
CA GLY A 75 65.71 89.96 14.01
C GLY A 75 67.01 90.04 14.82
N LEU A 76 68.16 90.31 14.16
CA LEU A 76 69.47 90.53 14.80
C LEU A 76 70.06 91.91 14.46
N ASN A 77 69.37 92.70 13.64
CA ASN A 77 69.74 94.08 13.37
C ASN A 77 69.35 94.99 14.54
N CYS A 78 70.06 96.11 14.68
CA CYS A 78 69.75 97.10 15.72
C CYS A 78 68.60 98.04 15.31
N GLY A 79 68.03 97.87 14.10
CA GLY A 79 66.99 98.67 13.44
C GLY A 79 67.06 100.19 13.53
N VAL A 80 68.19 100.74 13.95
CA VAL A 80 68.49 102.16 13.80
C VAL A 80 68.60 102.48 12.32
N VAL A 81 67.81 103.46 11.90
CA VAL A 81 67.76 103.99 10.55
C VAL A 81 68.13 105.47 10.61
N GLN A 82 69.07 105.89 9.78
CA GLN A 82 69.36 107.31 9.58
C GLN A 82 69.01 107.69 8.14
N TRP A 83 68.02 108.55 7.94
CA TRP A 83 67.61 108.94 6.59
C TRP A 83 68.60 109.92 5.97
N ILE A 84 69.04 109.62 4.74
CA ILE A 84 69.88 110.53 3.95
C ILE A 84 69.02 111.52 3.18
N ASP A 85 67.89 111.06 2.67
CA ASP A 85 66.96 111.90 1.91
C ASP A 85 66.09 112.73 2.84
N PHE A 86 65.73 113.93 2.38
CA PHE A 86 64.71 114.74 3.04
C PHE A 86 63.39 113.96 3.17
N GLU A 87 62.57 114.36 4.14
CA GLU A 87 61.20 113.89 4.20
C GLU A 87 60.48 114.22 2.90
N TRP A 88 59.63 113.30 2.48
CA TRP A 88 58.81 113.57 1.31
C TRP A 88 57.86 114.73 1.66
N PRO A 89 57.53 115.61 0.71
CA PRO A 89 56.45 116.57 0.94
C PRO A 89 55.16 115.84 1.35
N ASP A 90 54.35 116.44 2.23
CA ASP A 90 53.12 115.84 2.78
C ASP A 90 52.20 115.19 1.73
N SER A 91 52.11 115.79 0.54
CA SER A 91 51.30 115.26 -0.55
C SER A 91 51.79 113.90 -1.04
N MET A 92 53.11 113.71 -1.09
CA MET A 92 53.74 112.46 -1.50
C MET A 92 53.68 111.41 -0.39
N GLU A 93 53.92 111.77 0.87
CA GLU A 93 53.77 110.84 2.00
C GLU A 93 52.34 110.27 2.08
N LYS A 94 51.33 111.13 1.95
CA LYS A 94 49.93 110.72 1.92
C LYS A 94 49.60 109.83 0.73
N ALA A 95 50.17 110.12 -0.45
CA ALA A 95 49.99 109.29 -1.63
C ALA A 95 50.60 107.89 -1.45
N LEU A 96 51.83 107.82 -0.92
CA LEU A 96 52.51 106.56 -0.62
C LEU A 96 51.78 105.75 0.45
N ALA A 97 51.38 106.38 1.56
CA ALA A 97 50.58 105.73 2.60
C ALA A 97 49.29 105.15 2.02
N LYS A 98 48.56 105.94 1.19
CA LYS A 98 47.31 105.45 0.58
C LYS A 98 47.54 104.28 -0.38
N LEU A 99 48.62 104.28 -1.15
CA LEU A 99 48.97 103.16 -2.02
C LEU A 99 49.27 101.88 -1.23
N TRP A 100 49.96 102.00 -0.10
CA TRP A 100 50.22 100.86 0.79
C TRP A 100 48.96 100.35 1.49
N ASP A 101 48.09 101.23 1.96
CA ASP A 101 46.79 100.85 2.51
C ASP A 101 45.97 100.06 1.48
N MET A 102 45.90 100.57 0.24
CA MET A 102 45.21 99.86 -0.86
C MET A 102 45.86 98.51 -1.16
N TYR A 103 47.19 98.41 -1.13
CA TYR A 103 47.90 97.17 -1.36
C TYR A 103 47.61 96.12 -0.27
N GLU A 104 47.68 96.50 1.01
CA GLU A 104 47.39 95.58 2.12
C GLU A 104 45.90 95.21 2.18
N GLU A 105 44.99 96.13 1.87
CA GLU A 105 43.56 95.82 1.69
C GLU A 105 43.35 94.75 0.61
N ILE A 106 43.93 94.94 -0.59
CA ILE A 106 43.81 93.98 -1.70
C ILE A 106 44.44 92.63 -1.34
N LYS A 107 45.61 92.64 -0.72
CA LYS A 107 46.34 91.44 -0.30
C LYS A 107 45.57 90.66 0.78
N SER A 108 44.97 91.37 1.73
CA SER A 108 44.11 90.80 2.77
C SER A 108 42.84 90.20 2.17
N ALA A 109 42.13 90.96 1.32
CA ALA A 109 40.93 90.49 0.64
C ALA A 109 41.21 89.21 -0.17
N ARG A 110 42.28 89.20 -0.97
CA ARG A 110 42.70 88.01 -1.73
C ARG A 110 43.01 86.81 -0.83
N THR A 111 43.64 87.05 0.32
CA THR A 111 43.95 85.97 1.28
C THR A 111 42.67 85.38 1.85
N ASN A 112 41.70 86.23 2.19
CA ASN A 112 40.40 85.80 2.67
C ASN A 112 39.61 85.03 1.60
N ASP A 113 39.57 85.52 0.37
CA ASP A 113 38.90 84.85 -0.76
C ASP A 113 39.52 83.47 -1.05
N ASN A 114 40.86 83.38 -0.99
CA ASN A 114 41.56 82.10 -1.15
C ASN A 114 41.21 81.13 -0.01
N LEU A 115 41.10 81.62 1.22
CA LEU A 115 40.74 80.81 2.37
C LEU A 115 39.29 80.29 2.25
N GLU A 116 38.35 81.17 1.90
CA GLU A 116 36.95 80.81 1.65
C GLU A 116 36.83 79.79 0.51
N SER A 117 37.55 80.02 -0.59
CA SER A 117 37.62 79.07 -1.71
C SER A 117 38.18 77.71 -1.26
N SER A 118 39.21 77.71 -0.41
CA SER A 118 39.80 76.48 0.14
C SER A 118 38.79 75.71 1.01
N PHE A 119 38.04 76.40 1.87
CA PHE A 119 36.98 75.78 2.68
C PHE A 119 35.87 75.19 1.79
N ALA A 120 35.45 75.92 0.76
CA ALA A 120 34.45 75.43 -0.18
C ALA A 120 34.91 74.17 -0.93
N ILE A 121 36.16 74.14 -1.41
CA ILE A 121 36.76 72.97 -2.07
C ILE A 121 36.81 71.77 -1.12
N HIS A 122 37.20 71.98 0.14
CA HIS A 122 37.25 70.91 1.13
C HIS A 122 35.86 70.30 1.37
N ASN A 123 34.85 71.14 1.60
CA ASN A 123 33.47 70.68 1.80
C ASN A 123 32.95 69.88 0.59
N LEU A 124 33.15 70.40 -0.63
CA LEU A 124 32.74 69.70 -1.86
C LEU A 124 33.50 68.38 -2.04
N THR A 125 34.77 68.31 -1.62
CA THR A 125 35.56 67.08 -1.67
C THR A 125 35.01 66.03 -0.72
N GLU A 126 34.63 66.42 0.50
CA GLU A 126 33.99 65.52 1.47
C GLU A 126 32.62 65.04 1.00
N GLU A 127 31.79 65.93 0.43
CA GLU A 127 30.51 65.53 -0.16
C GLU A 127 30.69 64.56 -1.33
N LYS A 128 31.66 64.82 -2.21
CA LYS A 128 31.99 63.91 -3.32
C LYS A 128 32.40 62.54 -2.80
N LYS A 129 33.20 62.47 -1.72
CA LYS A 129 33.61 61.21 -1.12
C LYS A 129 32.41 60.43 -0.56
N LYS A 130 31.52 61.09 0.18
CA LYS A 130 30.28 60.47 0.68
C LYS A 130 29.40 59.96 -0.45
N LEU A 131 29.27 60.73 -1.52
CA LEU A 131 28.48 60.32 -2.69
C LEU A 131 29.11 59.10 -3.39
N GLN A 132 30.44 59.04 -3.46
CA GLN A 132 31.14 57.88 -4.01
C GLN A 132 30.89 56.62 -3.17
N GLU A 133 31.01 56.71 -1.85
CA GLU A 133 30.73 55.59 -0.95
C GLU A 133 29.28 55.10 -1.08
N ASN A 134 28.32 56.03 -1.19
CA ASN A 134 26.92 55.69 -1.42
C ASN A 134 26.71 55.02 -2.79
N TYR A 135 27.38 55.50 -3.84
CA TYR A 135 27.31 54.89 -5.16
C TYR A 135 27.87 53.47 -5.17
N ASP A 136 29.04 53.26 -4.56
CA ASP A 136 29.69 51.95 -4.47
C ASP A 136 28.81 50.96 -3.68
N SER A 137 28.18 51.41 -2.59
CA SER A 137 27.20 50.63 -1.83
C SER A 137 25.98 50.26 -2.67
N LEU A 138 25.39 51.23 -3.37
CA LEU A 138 24.21 50.99 -4.22
C LEU A 138 24.54 50.02 -5.36
N TYR A 139 25.72 50.15 -5.97
CA TYR A 139 26.20 49.24 -7.00
C TYR A 139 26.33 47.81 -6.46
N ALA A 140 26.88 47.63 -5.26
CA ALA A 140 26.97 46.32 -4.61
C ALA A 140 25.58 45.72 -4.34
N ASP A 141 24.65 46.52 -3.81
CA ASP A 141 23.28 46.07 -3.51
C ASP A 141 22.52 45.65 -4.77
N VAL A 142 22.64 46.42 -5.87
CA VAL A 142 22.02 46.09 -7.16
C VAL A 142 22.56 44.78 -7.72
N ASN A 143 23.87 44.55 -7.65
CA ASN A 143 24.46 43.29 -8.10
C ASN A 143 24.00 42.10 -7.23
N ALA A 144 23.95 42.27 -5.90
CA ALA A 144 23.43 41.24 -5.01
C ALA A 144 21.96 40.90 -5.30
N LEU A 145 21.13 41.91 -5.62
CA LEU A 145 19.74 41.71 -6.04
C LEU A 145 19.64 40.98 -7.38
N LEU A 146 20.52 41.29 -8.33
CA LEU A 146 20.57 40.61 -9.63
C LEU A 146 20.94 39.13 -9.46
N ASP A 147 21.96 38.84 -8.65
CA ASP A 147 22.37 37.47 -8.33
C ASP A 147 21.24 36.70 -7.63
N ALA A 148 20.58 37.33 -6.66
CA ALA A 148 19.42 36.74 -5.97
C ALA A 148 18.25 36.47 -6.92
N GLN A 149 18.00 37.35 -7.89
CA GLN A 149 16.98 37.17 -8.91
C GLN A 149 17.31 35.99 -9.84
N GLN A 150 18.57 35.84 -10.24
CA GLN A 150 19.03 34.73 -11.06
C GLN A 150 18.90 33.39 -10.30
N GLN A 151 19.32 33.34 -9.04
CA GLN A 151 19.17 32.14 -8.20
C GLN A 151 17.70 31.76 -7.99
N ARG A 152 16.82 32.75 -7.76
CA ARG A 152 15.38 32.50 -7.66
C ARG A 152 14.81 31.92 -8.94
N GLY A 153 15.31 32.33 -10.10
CA GLY A 153 14.93 31.76 -11.40
C GLY A 153 15.29 30.27 -11.52
N VAL A 154 16.49 29.89 -11.08
CA VAL A 154 16.95 28.49 -11.05
C VAL A 154 16.11 27.65 -10.08
N GLU A 155 15.86 28.16 -8.87
CA GLU A 155 15.03 27.49 -7.87
C GLU A 155 13.61 27.22 -8.38
N LEU A 156 13.00 28.21 -9.07
CA LEU A 156 11.67 28.07 -9.65
C LEU A 156 11.65 27.02 -10.77
N ALA A 157 12.70 26.94 -11.59
CA ALA A 157 12.84 25.92 -12.62
C ALA A 157 12.93 24.52 -11.99
N ASN A 158 13.77 24.34 -10.98
CA ASN A 158 13.90 23.09 -10.23
C ASN A 158 12.57 22.67 -9.60
N GLN A 159 11.85 23.60 -8.95
CA GLN A 159 10.53 23.32 -8.37
C GLN A 159 9.51 22.91 -9.44
N LYS A 160 9.55 23.54 -10.61
CA LYS A 160 8.66 23.19 -11.74
C LYS A 160 8.96 21.78 -12.25
N GLU A 161 10.23 21.41 -12.38
CA GLU A 161 10.64 20.05 -12.77
C GLU A 161 10.22 19.01 -11.74
N GLN A 162 10.44 19.28 -10.45
CA GLN A 162 9.98 18.39 -9.37
C GLN A 162 8.46 18.22 -9.37
N LYS A 163 7.71 19.32 -9.57
CA LYS A 163 6.25 19.27 -9.68
C LYS A 163 5.82 18.39 -10.86
N GLN A 164 6.42 18.56 -12.03
CA GLN A 164 6.13 17.73 -13.21
C GLN A 164 6.43 16.24 -12.96
N TYR A 165 7.56 15.94 -12.32
CA TYR A 165 7.90 14.56 -11.94
C TYR A 165 6.84 13.95 -11.01
N LEU A 166 6.38 14.70 -10.00
CA LEU A 166 5.34 14.25 -9.09
C LEU A 166 3.99 14.07 -9.80
N GLU A 167 3.62 14.95 -10.72
CA GLU A 167 2.40 14.82 -11.53
C GLU A 167 2.42 13.52 -12.36
N VAL A 168 3.55 13.19 -12.99
CA VAL A 168 3.71 11.90 -13.70
C VAL A 168 3.55 10.73 -12.73
N LYS A 169 4.17 10.79 -11.55
CA LYS A 169 4.07 9.71 -10.54
C LYS A 169 2.65 9.50 -10.03
N ILE A 170 1.89 10.59 -9.85
CA ILE A 170 0.48 10.52 -9.46
C ILE A 170 -0.32 9.81 -10.55
N ALA A 171 -0.16 10.16 -11.82
CA ALA A 171 -0.87 9.51 -12.92
C ALA A 171 -0.55 8.00 -13.05
N GLU A 172 0.72 7.62 -12.83
CA GLU A 172 1.11 6.20 -12.75
C GLU A 172 0.38 5.46 -11.62
N LEU A 173 0.33 6.06 -10.43
CA LEU A 173 -0.35 5.48 -9.27
C LEU A 173 -1.86 5.39 -9.48
N GLU A 174 -2.49 6.40 -10.07
CA GLU A 174 -3.91 6.37 -10.44
C GLU A 174 -4.23 5.20 -11.38
N THR A 175 -3.35 4.95 -12.35
CA THR A 175 -3.48 3.81 -13.27
C THR A 175 -3.39 2.48 -12.53
N VAL A 176 -2.41 2.33 -11.63
CA VAL A 176 -2.25 1.11 -10.81
C VAL A 176 -3.46 0.88 -9.91
N VAL A 177 -3.96 1.93 -9.24
CA VAL A 177 -5.16 1.87 -8.41
C VAL A 177 -6.38 1.47 -9.23
N GLY A 178 -6.54 2.02 -10.44
CA GLY A 178 -7.60 1.63 -11.37
C GLY A 178 -7.56 0.14 -11.71
N ASN A 179 -6.37 -0.39 -12.01
CA ASN A 179 -6.17 -1.80 -12.31
C ASN A 179 -6.50 -2.70 -11.10
N LEU A 180 -6.00 -2.36 -9.92
CA LEU A 180 -6.29 -3.11 -8.69
C LEU A 180 -7.78 -3.12 -8.36
N LYS A 181 -8.47 -1.99 -8.57
CA LYS A 181 -9.92 -1.91 -8.37
C LYS A 181 -10.68 -2.85 -9.32
N ALA A 182 -10.25 -2.94 -10.58
CA ALA A 182 -10.84 -3.85 -11.55
C ALA A 182 -10.59 -5.34 -11.19
N GLU A 183 -9.40 -5.66 -10.69
CA GLU A 183 -9.09 -7.01 -10.19
C GLU A 183 -9.93 -7.38 -8.98
N LEU A 184 -10.11 -6.44 -8.03
CA LEU A 184 -10.93 -6.64 -6.85
C LEU A 184 -12.38 -6.94 -7.23
N SER A 185 -12.97 -6.18 -8.16
CA SER A 185 -14.33 -6.46 -8.66
C SER A 185 -14.46 -7.83 -9.34
N LYS A 186 -13.42 -8.30 -10.05
CA LYS A 186 -13.41 -9.67 -10.59
C LYS A 186 -13.40 -10.72 -9.47
N LYS A 187 -12.61 -10.50 -8.43
CA LYS A 187 -12.53 -11.41 -7.27
C LYS A 187 -13.83 -11.47 -6.49
N GLU A 188 -14.50 -10.34 -6.28
CA GLU A 188 -15.83 -10.30 -5.65
C GLU A 188 -16.87 -11.10 -6.45
N GLU A 189 -16.80 -11.08 -7.78
CA GLU A 189 -17.71 -11.86 -8.63
C GLU A 189 -17.38 -13.37 -8.60
N GLU A 190 -16.10 -13.74 -8.55
CA GLU A 190 -15.68 -15.14 -8.32
C GLU A 190 -16.16 -15.64 -6.96
N GLU A 191 -16.05 -14.82 -5.90
CA GLU A 191 -16.51 -15.14 -4.55
C GLU A 191 -18.03 -15.39 -4.51
N LYS A 192 -18.83 -14.53 -5.16
CA LYS A 192 -20.29 -14.75 -5.27
C LYS A 192 -20.62 -16.06 -5.97
N LYS A 193 -19.93 -16.40 -7.04
CA LYS A 193 -20.12 -17.69 -7.75
C LYS A 193 -19.75 -18.88 -6.87
N LEU A 194 -18.65 -18.77 -6.15
CA LEU A 194 -18.22 -19.78 -5.18
C LEU A 194 -19.26 -19.96 -4.06
N GLN A 195 -19.83 -18.88 -3.56
CA GLN A 195 -20.89 -18.92 -2.54
C GLN A 195 -22.12 -19.66 -3.05
N VAL A 196 -22.60 -19.35 -4.26
CA VAL A 196 -23.74 -20.05 -4.88
C VAL A 196 -23.45 -21.55 -5.04
N ASN A 197 -22.25 -21.90 -5.51
CA ASN A 197 -21.84 -23.30 -5.63
C ASN A 197 -21.78 -24.00 -4.28
N TYR A 198 -21.26 -23.33 -3.25
CA TYR A 198 -21.20 -23.85 -1.89
C TYR A 198 -22.60 -24.10 -1.32
N ASP A 199 -23.52 -23.15 -1.47
CA ASP A 199 -24.92 -23.29 -1.01
C ASP A 199 -25.65 -24.43 -1.73
N SER A 200 -25.42 -24.59 -3.05
CA SER A 200 -25.96 -25.71 -3.83
C SER A 200 -25.42 -27.05 -3.33
N LEU A 201 -24.10 -27.15 -3.12
CA LEU A 201 -23.48 -28.38 -2.62
C LEU A 201 -23.99 -28.72 -1.22
N TYR A 202 -24.17 -27.72 -0.36
CA TYR A 202 -24.73 -27.89 0.98
C TYR A 202 -26.17 -28.46 0.92
N ALA A 203 -26.99 -27.95 0.01
CA ALA A 203 -28.35 -28.46 -0.23
C ALA A 203 -28.35 -29.91 -0.76
N ASP A 204 -27.46 -30.23 -1.71
CA ASP A 204 -27.31 -31.59 -2.24
C ASP A 204 -26.89 -32.60 -1.17
N VAL A 205 -25.91 -32.23 -0.33
CA VAL A 205 -25.44 -33.08 0.79
C VAL A 205 -26.56 -33.35 1.79
N ASN A 206 -27.34 -32.33 2.16
CA ASN A 206 -28.49 -32.53 3.05
C ASN A 206 -29.55 -33.43 2.41
N SER A 207 -29.82 -33.26 1.11
CA SER A 207 -30.76 -34.11 0.38
C SER A 207 -30.30 -35.58 0.34
N LEU A 208 -28.99 -35.82 0.16
CA LEU A 208 -28.40 -37.16 0.22
C LEU A 208 -28.47 -37.77 1.63
N LEU A 209 -28.27 -36.95 2.67
CA LEU A 209 -28.39 -37.39 4.05
C LEU A 209 -29.82 -37.85 4.36
N ASP A 210 -30.82 -37.07 3.94
CA ASP A 210 -32.24 -37.42 4.08
C ASP A 210 -32.56 -38.72 3.32
N ALA A 211 -32.09 -38.84 2.08
CA ALA A 211 -32.26 -40.06 1.29
C ALA A 211 -31.61 -41.29 1.96
N GLN A 212 -30.42 -41.12 2.57
CA GLN A 212 -29.75 -42.19 3.29
C GLN A 212 -30.51 -42.61 4.56
N GLN A 213 -31.09 -41.65 5.29
CA GLN A 213 -31.94 -41.94 6.45
C GLN A 213 -33.20 -42.71 6.03
N GLN A 214 -33.88 -42.27 4.96
CA GLN A 214 -35.05 -42.98 4.42
C GLN A 214 -34.72 -44.41 3.98
N ARG A 215 -33.60 -44.60 3.28
CA ARG A 215 -33.12 -45.93 2.90
C ARG A 215 -32.87 -46.83 4.10
N GLY A 216 -32.37 -46.28 5.20
CA GLY A 216 -32.20 -47.00 6.47
C GLY A 216 -33.53 -47.51 7.05
N VAL A 217 -34.58 -46.69 7.01
CA VAL A 217 -35.94 -47.08 7.40
C VAL A 217 -36.47 -48.19 6.49
N GLU A 218 -36.30 -48.05 5.18
CA GLU A 218 -36.80 -49.00 4.20
C GLU A 218 -36.12 -50.38 4.32
N LEU A 219 -34.80 -50.40 4.56
CA LEU A 219 -34.03 -51.62 4.86
C LEU A 219 -34.52 -52.30 6.15
N LYS A 220 -34.87 -51.51 7.17
CA LYS A 220 -35.42 -52.05 8.42
C LYS A 220 -36.78 -52.70 8.17
N ASN A 221 -37.68 -52.03 7.45
CA ASN A 221 -38.97 -52.58 7.07
C ASN A 221 -38.83 -53.86 6.23
N GLN A 222 -37.88 -53.90 5.28
CA GLN A 222 -37.62 -55.10 4.49
C GLN A 222 -37.10 -56.27 5.34
N LYS A 223 -36.23 -56.00 6.33
CA LYS A 223 -35.79 -57.03 7.28
C LYS A 223 -36.95 -57.58 8.10
N GLU A 224 -37.82 -56.71 8.62
CA GLU A 224 -39.01 -57.11 9.37
C GLU A 224 -39.97 -57.94 8.50
N GLN A 225 -40.20 -57.54 7.24
CA GLN A 225 -40.99 -58.34 6.30
C GLN A 225 -40.35 -59.70 5.99
N LYS A 226 -39.03 -59.75 5.80
CA LYS A 226 -38.32 -61.00 5.58
C LYS A 226 -38.44 -61.93 6.79
N GLU A 227 -38.25 -61.41 8.00
CA GLU A 227 -38.38 -62.19 9.24
C GLU A 227 -39.81 -62.75 9.41
N TYR A 228 -40.84 -61.95 9.08
CA TYR A 228 -42.22 -62.43 9.03
C TYR A 228 -42.42 -63.58 8.04
N VAL A 229 -41.86 -63.45 6.83
CA VAL A 229 -41.94 -64.50 5.80
C VAL A 229 -41.17 -65.75 6.23
N ASP A 230 -39.99 -65.63 6.83
CA ASP A 230 -39.20 -66.74 7.34
C ASP A 230 -39.98 -67.52 8.43
N VAL A 231 -40.65 -66.80 9.36
CA VAL A 231 -41.57 -67.44 10.33
C VAL A 231 -42.69 -68.18 9.61
N LYS A 232 -43.28 -67.59 8.55
CA LYS A 232 -44.35 -68.23 7.78
C LYS A 232 -43.87 -69.47 7.03
N ILE A 233 -42.64 -69.48 6.53
CA ILE A 233 -42.02 -70.65 5.90
C ILE A 233 -41.88 -71.77 6.93
N VAL A 234 -41.38 -71.50 8.14
CA VAL A 234 -41.26 -72.51 9.21
C VAL A 234 -42.63 -73.11 9.59
N GLU A 235 -43.67 -72.27 9.69
CA GLU A 235 -45.04 -72.74 9.92
C GLU A 235 -45.51 -73.67 8.79
N LEU A 236 -45.27 -73.29 7.52
CA LEU A 236 -45.64 -74.10 6.36
C LEU A 236 -44.82 -75.40 6.30
N GLU A 237 -43.52 -75.37 6.59
CA GLU A 237 -42.68 -76.57 6.69
C GLU A 237 -43.20 -77.55 7.75
N THR A 238 -43.67 -77.03 8.89
CA THR A 238 -44.30 -77.83 9.94
C THR A 238 -45.60 -78.48 9.44
N VAL A 239 -46.46 -77.72 8.76
CA VAL A 239 -47.70 -78.23 8.15
C VAL A 239 -47.39 -79.30 7.09
N VAL A 240 -46.41 -79.05 6.21
CA VAL A 240 -45.98 -80.02 5.18
C VAL A 240 -45.42 -81.28 5.84
N GLY A 241 -44.60 -81.15 6.89
CA GLY A 241 -44.10 -82.27 7.68
C GLY A 241 -45.23 -83.12 8.27
N ASN A 242 -46.24 -82.47 8.85
CA ASN A 242 -47.44 -83.13 9.38
C ASN A 242 -48.23 -83.87 8.27
N LEU A 243 -48.45 -83.22 7.12
CA LEU A 243 -49.14 -83.83 5.98
C LEU A 243 -48.36 -85.03 5.42
N LYS A 244 -47.03 -84.93 5.36
CA LYS A 244 -46.14 -86.02 4.90
C LYS A 244 -46.21 -87.22 5.84
N ALA A 245 -46.28 -86.99 7.16
CA ALA A 245 -46.46 -88.03 8.16
C ALA A 245 -47.83 -88.73 8.03
N GLN A 246 -48.90 -87.95 7.77
CA GLN A 246 -50.21 -88.50 7.48
C GLN A 246 -50.19 -89.37 6.21
N LEU A 247 -49.55 -88.91 5.13
CA LEU A 247 -49.39 -89.67 3.89
C LEU A 247 -48.69 -91.01 4.11
N SER A 248 -47.56 -91.05 4.83
CA SER A 248 -46.88 -92.30 5.17
C SER A 248 -47.77 -93.26 5.95
N LYS A 249 -48.62 -92.75 6.86
CA LYS A 249 -49.58 -93.58 7.60
C LYS A 249 -50.65 -94.17 6.68
N THR A 250 -51.21 -93.38 5.77
CA THR A 250 -52.22 -93.86 4.81
C THR A 250 -51.63 -94.85 3.81
N GLU A 251 -50.36 -94.66 3.42
CA GLU A 251 -49.65 -95.53 2.49
C GLU A 251 -49.34 -96.91 3.12
N GLU A 252 -48.99 -96.93 4.41
CA GLU A 252 -48.85 -98.17 5.18
C GLU A 252 -50.20 -98.90 5.36
N GLU A 253 -51.29 -98.15 5.59
CA GLU A 253 -52.66 -98.70 5.62
C GLU A 253 -53.07 -99.30 4.26
N LYS A 254 -52.74 -98.63 3.15
CA LYS A 254 -52.96 -99.14 1.78
C LYS A 254 -52.18 -100.44 1.53
N LYS A 255 -50.93 -100.53 2.00
CA LYS A 255 -50.09 -101.74 1.86
C LYS A 255 -50.69 -102.93 2.60
N LYS A 256 -51.18 -102.72 3.83
CA LYS A 256 -51.94 -103.75 4.60
C LYS A 256 -53.22 -104.15 3.87
N MET A 257 -53.95 -103.19 3.30
CA MET A 257 -55.17 -103.48 2.54
C MET A 257 -54.88 -104.33 1.29
N LEU A 258 -53.80 -104.05 0.57
CA LEU A 258 -53.37 -104.83 -0.60
C LEU A 258 -53.00 -106.27 -0.22
N GLN A 259 -52.32 -106.45 0.92
CA GLN A 259 -51.98 -107.78 1.43
C GLN A 259 -53.22 -108.59 1.81
N ASN A 260 -54.23 -107.95 2.40
CA ASN A 260 -55.53 -108.58 2.68
C ASN A 260 -56.32 -108.95 1.42
N TYR A 261 -56.20 -108.14 0.36
CA TYR A 261 -56.82 -108.46 -0.92
C TYR A 261 -56.21 -109.73 -1.54
N GLU A 262 -54.88 -109.89 -1.48
CA GLU A 262 -54.21 -111.05 -2.07
C GLU A 262 -54.50 -112.35 -1.30
N THR A 263 -54.62 -112.30 0.03
CA THR A 263 -55.06 -113.46 0.83
C THR A 263 -56.50 -113.87 0.51
N LEU A 264 -57.43 -112.92 0.36
CA LEU A 264 -58.80 -113.18 -0.07
C LEU A 264 -58.87 -113.84 -1.45
N LYS A 265 -58.06 -113.36 -2.40
CA LYS A 265 -57.96 -113.93 -3.75
C LYS A 265 -57.49 -115.38 -3.74
N ASN A 266 -56.49 -115.71 -2.91
CA ASN A 266 -56.00 -117.09 -2.76
C ASN A 266 -57.05 -118.00 -2.10
N LEU A 267 -57.78 -117.50 -1.10
CA LEU A 267 -58.90 -118.21 -0.47
C LEU A 267 -60.03 -118.51 -1.47
N ALA A 268 -60.39 -117.56 -2.34
CA ALA A 268 -61.37 -117.77 -3.39
C ALA A 268 -60.92 -118.83 -4.42
N GLY A 269 -59.63 -118.84 -4.78
CA GLY A 269 -59.05 -119.89 -5.62
C GLY A 269 -59.10 -121.27 -4.98
N ALA A 270 -58.82 -121.36 -3.67
CA ALA A 270 -58.93 -122.60 -2.92
C ALA A 270 -60.39 -123.09 -2.83
N GLN A 271 -61.35 -122.19 -2.57
CA GLN A 271 -62.79 -122.50 -2.57
C GLN A 271 -63.25 -123.06 -3.92
N ALA A 272 -62.82 -122.47 -5.04
CA ALA A 272 -63.18 -122.93 -6.37
C ALA A 272 -62.69 -124.36 -6.66
N ASN A 273 -61.49 -124.73 -6.19
CA ASN A 273 -60.96 -126.09 -6.33
C ASN A 273 -61.75 -127.11 -5.50
N VAL A 274 -62.11 -126.77 -4.25
CA VAL A 274 -62.93 -127.63 -3.39
C VAL A 274 -64.30 -127.91 -4.03
N ILE A 275 -64.97 -126.87 -4.55
CA ILE A 275 -66.27 -127.00 -5.23
C ILE A 275 -66.16 -127.91 -6.46
N ARG A 276 -65.09 -127.75 -7.26
CA ARG A 276 -64.87 -128.58 -8.46
C ARG A 276 -64.69 -130.06 -8.10
N ASN A 277 -63.92 -130.38 -7.05
CA ASN A 277 -63.72 -131.74 -6.57
C ASN A 277 -65.01 -132.39 -6.04
N LEU A 278 -65.79 -131.65 -5.25
CA LEU A 278 -67.08 -132.12 -4.75
C LEU A 278 -68.05 -132.43 -5.89
N LYS A 279 -68.08 -131.58 -6.94
CA LYS A 279 -68.96 -131.77 -8.11
C LYS A 279 -68.56 -132.98 -8.95
N PHE A 280 -67.26 -133.25 -9.10
CA PHE A 280 -66.76 -134.43 -9.82
C PHE A 280 -67.11 -135.75 -9.11
N ASN A 281 -66.93 -135.81 -7.79
CA ASN A 281 -67.30 -136.98 -6.99
C ASN A 281 -68.80 -137.28 -7.07
N HIS A 282 -69.64 -136.24 -7.03
CA HIS A 282 -71.09 -136.42 -7.11
C HIS A 282 -71.55 -136.99 -8.47
N LEU A 283 -70.91 -136.57 -9.57
CA LEU A 283 -71.21 -137.09 -10.91
C LEU A 283 -70.84 -138.57 -11.04
N LYS A 284 -69.68 -138.97 -10.51
CA LYS A 284 -69.21 -140.36 -10.56
C LYS A 284 -70.12 -141.32 -9.79
N GLU A 285 -70.64 -140.88 -8.65
CA GLU A 285 -71.58 -141.67 -7.83
C GLU A 285 -72.97 -141.81 -8.50
N LYS A 286 -73.42 -140.75 -9.19
CA LYS A 286 -74.68 -140.78 -9.95
C LYS A 286 -74.66 -141.79 -11.10
N GLU A 287 -73.52 -141.93 -11.78
CA GLU A 287 -73.34 -142.87 -12.89
C GLU A 287 -73.44 -144.32 -12.41
N ARG A 288 -72.76 -144.66 -11.29
CA ARG A 288 -72.82 -145.98 -10.62
C ARG A 288 -74.24 -146.41 -10.25
N LEU A 289 -74.99 -145.51 -9.63
CA LEU A 289 -76.38 -145.78 -9.21
C LEU A 289 -77.32 -146.01 -10.40
N THR A 290 -77.02 -145.43 -11.57
CA THR A 290 -77.85 -145.58 -12.77
C THR A 290 -77.66 -146.97 -13.40
N GLU A 291 -76.44 -147.50 -13.41
CA GLU A 291 -76.14 -148.86 -13.87
C GLU A 291 -76.75 -149.94 -12.97
N GLU A 292 -76.69 -149.76 -11.64
CA GLU A 292 -77.33 -150.67 -10.68
C GLU A 292 -78.85 -150.71 -10.87
N ARG A 293 -79.49 -149.55 -11.13
CA ARG A 293 -80.93 -149.48 -11.38
C ARG A 293 -81.35 -150.30 -12.61
N LEU A 294 -80.59 -150.23 -13.70
CA LEU A 294 -80.85 -150.98 -14.93
C LEU A 294 -80.74 -152.50 -14.75
N LYS A 295 -79.75 -152.97 -13.97
CA LYS A 295 -79.60 -154.40 -13.65
C LYS A 295 -80.76 -154.95 -12.84
N LEU A 296 -81.23 -154.20 -11.85
CA LEU A 296 -82.37 -154.59 -11.02
C LEU A 296 -83.67 -154.63 -11.83
N GLN A 297 -83.85 -153.68 -12.75
CA GLN A 297 -85.04 -153.61 -13.60
C GLN A 297 -85.14 -154.81 -14.56
N HIS A 298 -84.00 -155.31 -15.06
CA HIS A 298 -83.94 -156.55 -15.85
C HIS A 298 -84.35 -157.79 -15.03
N HIS A 299 -83.90 -157.90 -13.77
CA HIS A 299 -84.28 -159.03 -12.91
C HIS A 299 -85.78 -159.05 -12.58
N ILE A 300 -86.39 -157.88 -12.38
CA ILE A 300 -87.83 -157.77 -12.10
C ILE A 300 -88.66 -158.28 -13.30
N SER A 301 -88.27 -157.95 -14.54
CA SER A 301 -88.99 -158.44 -15.73
C SER A 301 -88.90 -159.96 -15.93
N GLU A 302 -87.77 -160.58 -15.57
CA GLU A 302 -87.61 -162.04 -15.62
C GLU A 302 -88.48 -162.74 -14.57
N LEU A 303 -88.55 -162.19 -13.35
CA LEU A 303 -89.41 -162.72 -12.28
C LEU A 303 -90.90 -162.66 -12.64
N GLN A 304 -91.35 -161.55 -13.24
CA GLN A 304 -92.75 -161.39 -13.67
C GLN A 304 -93.15 -162.40 -14.76
N LYS A 305 -92.24 -162.74 -15.70
CA LYS A 305 -92.49 -163.81 -16.69
C LYS A 305 -92.60 -165.19 -16.05
N SER A 306 -91.83 -165.45 -14.99
CA SER A 306 -91.91 -166.73 -14.28
C SER A 306 -93.20 -166.88 -13.47
N GLU A 307 -93.69 -165.78 -12.90
CA GLU A 307 -94.96 -165.71 -12.16
C GLU A 307 -96.17 -166.02 -13.04
N GLU A 308 -96.27 -165.40 -14.23
CA GLU A 308 -97.36 -165.68 -15.18
C GLU A 308 -97.38 -167.14 -15.64
N LYS A 309 -96.20 -167.73 -15.84
CA LYS A 309 -96.07 -169.13 -16.27
C LYS A 309 -96.54 -170.12 -15.19
N ILE A 310 -96.40 -169.75 -13.91
CA ILE A 310 -96.90 -170.52 -12.76
C ILE A 310 -98.42 -170.38 -12.63
N LYS A 311 -98.96 -169.17 -12.85
CA LYS A 311 -100.43 -168.93 -12.85
C LYS A 311 -101.17 -169.76 -13.90
N LEU A 312 -100.63 -169.86 -15.12
CA LEU A 312 -101.21 -170.66 -16.20
C LEU A 312 -101.19 -172.18 -15.89
N LYS A 313 -100.14 -172.68 -15.22
CA LYS A 313 -100.09 -174.09 -14.77
C LYS A 313 -101.09 -174.39 -13.66
N LEU A 314 -101.31 -173.46 -12.74
CA LEU A 314 -102.31 -173.60 -11.67
C LEU A 314 -103.76 -173.61 -12.21
N GLN A 315 -104.05 -172.87 -13.28
CA GLN A 315 -105.35 -172.95 -13.96
C GLN A 315 -105.58 -174.31 -14.66
N GLY A 316 -104.53 -174.97 -15.15
CA GLY A 316 -104.63 -176.31 -15.75
C GLY A 316 -104.94 -177.42 -14.74
N VAL A 317 -104.38 -177.34 -13.52
CA VAL A 317 -104.68 -178.32 -12.45
C VAL A 317 -106.12 -178.17 -11.96
N LYS A 318 -106.67 -176.95 -12.02
CA LYS A 318 -108.06 -176.65 -11.64
C LYS A 318 -109.11 -177.27 -12.57
N ALA A 319 -108.73 -177.76 -13.76
CA ALA A 319 -109.65 -178.36 -14.73
C ALA A 319 -109.70 -179.90 -14.69
N ILE A 320 -108.82 -180.57 -13.93
CA ILE A 320 -108.72 -182.05 -13.90
C ILE A 320 -109.50 -182.67 -12.72
N LEU A 321 -109.86 -181.89 -11.71
CA LEU A 321 -110.51 -182.40 -10.49
C LEU A 321 -112.03 -182.19 -10.45
N ASP A 322 -112.63 -181.67 -11.53
CA ASP A 322 -114.09 -181.47 -11.70
C ASP A 322 -114.77 -182.58 -12.56
N GLU A 323 -114.17 -183.78 -12.68
CA GLU A 323 -114.79 -185.05 -13.15
C GLU A 323 -114.51 -186.20 -12.18
#